data_AF-A0A353YYF8-F1
#
_entry.id   AF-A0A353YYF8-F1
#
_cell.length_a   1.000
_cell.length_b   1.000
_cell.length_c   1.000
_cell.angle_alpha   90.00
_cell.angle_beta   90.00
_cell.angle_gamma   90.00
#
_symmetry.space_group_name_H-M   'P 1'
#
loop_
_entity.id
_entity.type
_entity.pdbx_description
1 polymer ?
#
loop_
_entity_poly.entity_id
_entity_poly.type
_entity_poly.pdbx_seq_one_letter_code
_entity_poly.pdbx_strand_id
1 'polypeptide(L)'
;MSLKGTQTEQNLLKAFAGESQARNRYEFFAKAAKKEGYEQIAAIFQETADQEKEHAKRFFNFLEGGMTEIVASYPAGIIGSTIENLKAAADGENEE
;
A
#
# COMPACT_ATOMS: atom_id res chain seq x y z
N MET A 1 -20.54 -9.46 -16.69
CA MET A 1 -19.51 -10.45 -17.06
C MET A 1 -18.72 -10.73 -15.80
N SER A 2 -18.40 -12.00 -15.50
CA SER A 2 -17.65 -12.36 -14.29
C SER A 2 -16.15 -12.12 -14.48
N LEU A 3 -15.46 -11.72 -13.41
CA LEU A 3 -14.00 -11.56 -13.38
C LEU A 3 -13.25 -12.86 -13.09
N LYS A 4 -13.94 -13.92 -12.65
CA LYS A 4 -13.33 -15.18 -12.25
C LYS A 4 -12.43 -15.78 -13.33
N GLY A 5 -11.19 -16.10 -12.98
CA GLY A 5 -10.19 -16.70 -13.85
C GLY A 5 -9.56 -15.73 -14.86
N THR A 6 -9.91 -14.45 -14.83
CA THR A 6 -9.38 -13.45 -15.76
C THR A 6 -8.07 -12.85 -15.26
N GLN A 7 -7.30 -12.26 -16.18
CA GLN A 7 -6.15 -11.43 -15.81
C GLN A 7 -6.56 -10.23 -14.94
N THR A 8 -7.76 -9.70 -15.15
CA THR A 8 -8.29 -8.58 -14.37
C THR A 8 -8.50 -8.97 -12.90
N GLU A 9 -9.02 -10.16 -12.61
CA GLU A 9 -9.13 -10.65 -11.23
C GLU A 9 -7.76 -10.75 -10.56
N GLN A 10 -6.76 -11.29 -11.26
CA GLN A 10 -5.39 -11.36 -10.73
C GLN A 10 -4.80 -9.97 -10.50
N ASN A 11 -5.00 -9.04 -11.42
CA ASN A 11 -4.47 -7.68 -11.29
C ASN A 11 -5.13 -6.92 -10.13
N LEU A 12 -6.45 -7.07 -9.96
CA LEU A 12 -7.17 -6.48 -8.82
C LEU A 12 -6.66 -7.06 -7.49
N LEU A 13 -6.41 -8.37 -7.42
CA LEU A 13 -5.87 -8.98 -6.21
C LEU A 13 -4.41 -8.57 -5.94
N LYS A 14 -3.59 -8.40 -6.98
CA LYS A 14 -2.23 -7.84 -6.86
C LYS A 14 -2.25 -6.41 -6.34
N ALA A 15 -3.10 -5.56 -6.90
CA ALA A 15 -3.29 -4.17 -6.45
C ALA A 15 -3.75 -4.15 -5.00
N PHE A 16 -4.81 -4.90 -4.65
CA PHE A 16 -5.26 -5.02 -3.26
C PHE A 16 -4.13 -5.42 -2.29
N ALA A 17 -3.30 -6.38 -2.66
CA ALA A 17 -2.17 -6.81 -1.85
C ALA A 17 -1.05 -5.75 -1.76
N GLY A 18 -0.79 -4.99 -2.83
CA GLY A 18 0.16 -3.87 -2.84
C GLY A 18 -0.29 -2.74 -1.91
N GLU A 19 -1.51 -2.25 -2.12
CA GLU A 19 -2.18 -1.19 -1.36
C GLU A 19 -2.27 -1.51 0.14
N SER A 20 -2.62 -2.77 0.47
CA SER A 20 -2.67 -3.24 1.85
C SER A 20 -1.30 -3.20 2.53
N GLN A 21 -0.22 -3.45 1.77
CA GLN A 21 1.14 -3.35 2.29
C GLN A 21 1.64 -1.90 2.32
N ALA A 22 1.28 -1.07 1.34
CA ALA A 22 1.59 0.36 1.29
C ALA A 22 1.03 1.08 2.52
N ARG A 23 -0.26 0.88 2.80
CA ARG A 23 -0.90 1.34 4.04
C ARG A 23 -0.07 1.04 5.28
N ASN A 24 0.31 -0.23 5.48
CA ASN A 24 1.07 -0.63 6.66
C ASN A 24 2.45 0.04 6.72
N ARG A 25 3.15 0.16 5.58
CA ARG A 25 4.43 0.88 5.52
C ARG A 25 4.27 2.35 5.89
N TYR A 26 3.24 3.02 5.39
CA TYR A 26 2.96 4.41 5.72
C TYR A 26 2.59 4.61 7.19
N GLU A 27 1.82 3.70 7.81
CA GLU A 27 1.61 3.73 9.27
C GLU A 27 2.92 3.57 10.06
N PHE A 28 3.88 2.76 9.56
CA PHE A 28 5.19 2.61 10.19
C PHE A 28 6.06 3.86 10.00
N PHE A 29 6.04 4.45 8.80
CA PHE A 29 6.79 5.66 8.48
C PHE A 29 6.24 6.87 9.24
N ALA A 30 4.92 6.95 9.46
CA ALA A 30 4.31 7.95 10.32
C ALA A 30 4.87 7.88 11.75
N LYS A 31 5.00 6.66 12.32
CA LYS A 31 5.59 6.46 13.65
C LYS A 31 7.06 6.85 13.71
N ALA A 32 7.83 6.55 12.67
CA ALA A 32 9.23 6.97 12.56
C ALA A 32 9.35 8.50 12.50
N ALA A 33 8.57 9.16 11.64
CA ALA A 33 8.54 10.61 11.51
C ALA A 33 8.17 11.31 12.82
N LYS A 34 7.17 10.78 13.54
CA LYS A 34 6.80 11.29 14.85
C LYS A 34 7.92 11.17 15.88
N LYS A 35 8.63 10.03 15.91
CA LYS A 35 9.77 9.81 16.80
C LYS A 35 10.92 10.79 16.53
N GLU A 36 11.09 11.21 15.28
CA GLU A 36 12.09 12.20 14.86
C GLU A 36 11.63 13.66 15.08
N GLY A 37 10.38 13.88 15.52
CA GLY A 37 9.82 15.20 15.80
C GLY A 37 9.13 15.88 14.61
N TYR A 38 8.93 15.16 13.50
CA TYR A 38 8.27 15.66 12.30
C TYR A 38 6.76 15.40 12.34
N GLU A 39 6.03 16.08 13.23
CA GLU A 39 4.59 15.86 13.44
C GLU A 39 3.75 16.06 12.17
N GLN A 40 4.06 17.06 11.35
CA GLN A 40 3.34 17.29 10.09
C GLN A 40 3.56 16.16 9.08
N ILE A 41 4.80 15.66 8.97
CA ILE A 41 5.13 14.56 8.05
C ILE A 41 4.48 13.26 8.55
N ALA A 42 4.47 13.04 9.86
CA ALA A 42 3.76 11.91 10.46
C ALA A 42 2.27 11.94 10.15
N ALA A 43 1.63 13.11 10.23
CA ALA A 43 0.22 13.28 9.89
C ALA A 43 -0.05 12.99 8.40
N ILE A 44 0.83 13.45 7.51
CA ILE A 44 0.72 13.18 6.06
C ILE A 44 0.86 11.67 5.78
N PHE A 45 1.87 11.00 6.34
CA PHE A 45 1.98 9.53 6.17
C PHE A 45 0.74 8.79 6.69
N GLN A 46 0.16 9.24 7.81
CA GLN A 46 -1.05 8.64 8.35
C GLN A 46 -2.26 8.88 7.44
N GLU A 47 -2.39 10.07 6.86
CA GLU A 47 -3.43 10.39 5.88
C GLU A 47 -3.28 9.54 4.61
N THR A 48 -2.06 9.42 4.07
CA THR A 48 -1.78 8.55 2.91
C THR A 48 -2.11 7.09 3.23
N ALA A 49 -1.76 6.60 4.42
CA ALA A 49 -2.15 5.25 4.83
C ALA A 49 -3.68 5.03 4.83
N ASP A 50 -4.46 6.05 5.22
CA ASP A 50 -5.92 6.02 5.16
C ASP A 50 -6.45 6.09 3.73
N GLN A 51 -5.75 6.75 2.81
CA GLN A 51 -6.08 6.78 1.39
C GLN A 51 -5.86 5.40 0.74
N GLU A 52 -4.70 4.76 0.98
CA GLU A 52 -4.43 3.39 0.47
C GLU A 52 -5.42 2.37 1.03
N LYS A 53 -5.94 2.59 2.24
CA LYS A 53 -7.04 1.77 2.78
C LYS A 53 -8.28 1.85 1.90
N GLU A 54 -8.66 3.05 1.43
CA GLU A 54 -9.83 3.22 0.57
C GLU A 54 -9.57 2.73 -0.86
N HIS A 55 -8.34 2.86 -1.38
CA HIS A 55 -7.92 2.22 -2.64
C HIS A 55 -8.04 0.69 -2.56
N ALA A 56 -7.41 0.07 -1.55
CA ALA A 56 -7.48 -1.37 -1.30
C ALA A 56 -8.95 -1.84 -1.20
N LYS A 57 -9.77 -1.13 -0.42
CA LYS A 57 -11.20 -1.44 -0.26
C LYS A 57 -11.95 -1.37 -1.59
N ARG A 58 -11.65 -0.40 -2.46
CA ARG A 58 -12.26 -0.30 -3.78
C ARG A 58 -11.89 -1.49 -4.66
N PHE A 59 -10.61 -1.89 -4.71
CA PHE A 59 -10.18 -3.06 -5.47
C PHE A 59 -10.79 -4.35 -4.93
N PHE A 60 -10.83 -4.50 -3.60
CA PHE A 60 -11.42 -5.66 -2.96
C PHE A 60 -12.92 -5.80 -3.28
N ASN A 61 -13.67 -4.71 -3.35
CA ASN A 61 -15.09 -4.72 -3.69
C ASN A 61 -15.39 -5.19 -5.13
N PHE A 62 -14.42 -5.18 -6.04
CA PHE A 62 -14.60 -5.74 -7.39
C PHE A 62 -14.42 -7.26 -7.43
N LEU A 63 -13.78 -7.87 -6.42
CA LEU A 63 -13.53 -9.30 -6.39
C LEU A 63 -14.79 -10.09 -6.04
N GLU A 64 -14.94 -11.26 -6.67
CA GLU A 64 -16.15 -12.09 -6.56
C GLU A 64 -16.01 -13.21 -5.50
N GLY A 65 -15.00 -13.13 -4.62
CA GLY A 65 -14.74 -14.09 -3.52
C GLY A 65 -14.08 -15.41 -3.93
N GLY A 66 -13.60 -16.23 -2.99
CA GLY A 66 -12.85 -17.47 -3.27
C GLY A 66 -11.33 -17.26 -3.36
N MET A 67 -10.59 -18.31 -3.77
CA MET A 67 -9.13 -18.30 -3.82
C MET A 67 -8.62 -18.00 -5.22
N THR A 68 -7.67 -17.06 -5.31
CA THR A 68 -6.95 -16.73 -6.55
C THR A 68 -5.47 -16.60 -6.20
N GLU A 69 -4.62 -17.31 -6.93
CA GLU A 69 -3.17 -17.23 -6.76
C GLU A 69 -2.61 -16.01 -7.51
N ILE A 70 -1.66 -15.32 -6.89
CA ILE A 70 -0.93 -14.21 -7.50
C ILE A 70 0.57 -14.43 -7.31
N VAL A 71 1.35 -13.98 -8.28
CA VAL A 71 2.81 -13.84 -8.19
C VAL A 71 3.15 -12.36 -8.36
N ALA A 72 3.76 -11.77 -7.34
CA ALA A 72 4.16 -10.37 -7.29
C ALA A 72 5.37 -10.20 -6.36
N SER A 73 6.13 -9.13 -6.59
CA SER A 73 7.25 -8.71 -5.74
C SER A 73 6.82 -7.54 -4.88
N TYR A 74 7.32 -7.48 -3.64
CA TYR A 74 6.99 -6.41 -2.70
C TYR A 74 8.24 -5.93 -1.98
N PRO A 75 8.25 -4.67 -1.48
CA PRO A 75 9.32 -4.19 -0.62
C PRO A 75 9.47 -5.06 0.63
N ALA A 76 10.62 -5.72 0.77
CA ALA A 76 10.94 -6.58 1.91
C ALA A 76 11.51 -5.76 3.09
N GLY A 77 10.78 -4.74 3.53
CA GLY A 77 11.31 -3.69 4.40
C GLY A 77 12.19 -2.69 3.64
N ILE A 78 12.81 -1.71 4.31
CA ILE A 78 12.94 -1.48 5.76
C ILE A 78 12.27 -0.18 6.22
N ILE A 79 12.23 0.05 7.54
CA ILE A 79 11.93 1.37 8.11
C ILE A 79 13.27 2.08 8.36
N GLY A 80 13.52 3.16 7.61
CA GLY A 80 14.70 4.02 7.75
C GLY A 80 14.38 5.33 8.48
N SER A 81 15.23 6.34 8.27
CA SER A 81 14.96 7.72 8.67
C SER A 81 13.78 8.32 7.90
N THR A 82 13.18 9.40 8.40
CA THR A 82 12.02 10.04 7.72
C THR A 82 12.31 10.40 6.26
N ILE A 83 13.51 10.90 5.96
CA ILE A 83 13.88 11.26 4.58
C ILE A 83 14.05 10.04 3.66
N GLU A 84 14.56 8.93 4.18
CA GLU A 84 14.66 7.67 3.44
C GLU A 84 13.27 7.07 3.19
N ASN A 85 12.40 7.13 4.20
CA ASN A 85 11.02 6.66 4.10
C ASN A 85 10.21 7.48 3.10
N LEU A 86 10.40 8.81 3.04
CA LEU A 86 9.76 9.67 2.05
C LEU A 86 10.21 9.33 0.63
N LYS A 87 11.50 9.03 0.42
CA LYS A 87 12.00 8.58 -0.89
C LYS A 87 11.42 7.23 -1.26
N ALA A 88 11.43 6.27 -0.34
CA ALA A 88 10.86 4.95 -0.56
C ALA A 88 9.35 5.00 -0.86
N ALA A 89 8.61 5.91 -0.20
CA ALA A 89 7.21 6.16 -0.50
C ALA A 89 7.04 6.74 -1.91
N ALA A 90 7.77 7.80 -2.26
CA ALA A 90 7.69 8.41 -3.58
C ALA A 90 8.07 7.45 -4.73
N ASP A 91 9.09 6.63 -4.54
CA ASP A 91 9.50 5.62 -5.52
C ASP A 91 8.42 4.54 -5.67
N GLY A 92 7.80 4.11 -4.57
CA GLY A 92 6.71 3.13 -4.58
C GLY A 92 5.46 3.63 -5.30
N GLU A 93 5.02 4.86 -5.03
CA GLU A 93 3.87 5.51 -5.68
C GLU A 93 4.08 5.73 -7.18
N ASN A 94 5.33 5.90 -7.63
CA ASN A 94 5.63 6.06 -9.05
C ASN A 94 5.60 4.72 -9.82
N GLU A 95 5.65 3.59 -9.11
CA GLU A 95 5.55 2.24 -9.68
C GLU A 95 4.14 1.66 -9.64
N GLU A 96 3.21 2.26 -8.90
CA GLU A 96 1.78 1.92 -8.88
C GLU A 96 1.01 2.39 -10.13
#